data_AF-A0A447X3E3-F1
#
_entry.id   AF-A0A447X3E3-F1
#
_cell.length_a   1.000
_cell.length_b   1.000
_cell.length_c   1.000
_cell.angle_alpha   90.00
_cell.angle_beta   90.00
_cell.angle_gamma   90.00
#
_symmetry.space_group_name_H-M   'P 1'
#
loop_
_entity.id
_entity.type
_entity.pdbx_description
1 polymer ?
#
loop_
_entity_poly.entity_id
_entity_poly.type
_entity_poly.pdbx_seq_one_letter_code
_entity_poly.pdbx_strand_id
1 'polypeptide(L)' 'MRELDISIMPFFEHEYDSLSDDEKRIFIRLLECDDPDLFNWLMNHGKPAMKNWK' A
#
# COMPACT_ATOMS: atom_id res chain seq x y z
N MET A 1 -11.51 -3.76 2.95
CA MET A 1 -12.10 -2.79 3.91
C MET A 1 -12.47 -1.51 3.14
N ARG A 2 -13.63 -0.88 3.36
CA ARG A 2 -14.14 0.23 2.51
C ARG A 2 -13.23 1.46 2.53
N GLU A 3 -12.61 1.73 3.68
CA GLU A 3 -11.68 2.84 3.88
C GLU A 3 -10.42 2.69 3.03
N LEU A 4 -9.94 1.46 2.84
CA LEU A 4 -8.81 1.17 1.96
C LEU A 4 -9.17 1.42 0.50
N ASP A 5 -10.39 1.05 0.07
CA ASP A 5 -10.85 1.30 -1.31
C ASP A 5 -10.84 2.81 -1.62
N ILE A 6 -11.21 3.66 -0.66
CA ILE A 6 -11.21 5.13 -0.81
C ILE A 6 -9.80 5.69 -0.99
N SER A 7 -8.78 5.09 -0.37
CA SER A 7 -7.39 5.59 -0.47
C SER A 7 -6.60 4.93 -1.59
N ILE A 8 -6.71 3.61 -1.74
CA ILE A 8 -5.87 2.80 -2.64
C ILE A 8 -6.38 2.86 -4.07
N MET A 9 -7.70 2.84 -4.30
CA MET A 9 -8.24 2.81 -5.66
C MET A 9 -7.93 4.10 -6.45
N PRO A 10 -8.08 5.32 -5.89
CA PRO A 10 -7.69 6.53 -6.60
C PRO A 10 -6.19 6.62 -6.88
N PHE A 11 -5.34 6.14 -5.96
CA PHE A 11 -3.90 6.06 -6.20
C PHE A 11 -3.58 5.11 -7.36
N PHE A 12 -4.25 3.95 -7.40
CA PHE A 12 -4.07 3.00 -8.49
C PHE A 12 -4.49 3.59 -9.84
N GLU A 13 -5.63 4.26 -9.91
CA GLU A 13 -6.17 4.81 -11.15
C GLU A 13 -5.38 6.01 -11.71
N HIS A 14 -4.75 6.80 -10.83
CA HIS A 14 -4.12 8.06 -11.23
C HIS A 14 -2.59 8.05 -11.19
N GLU A 15 -1.98 7.32 -10.27
CA GLU A 15 -0.54 7.42 -10.00
C GLU A 15 0.23 6.14 -10.36
N TYR A 16 -0.41 4.97 -10.31
CA TYR A 16 0.28 3.68 -10.46
C TYR A 16 1.06 3.56 -11.77
N ASP A 17 0.52 4.06 -12.89
CA ASP A 17 1.18 3.98 -14.18
C ASP A 17 2.47 4.83 -14.26
N SER A 18 2.58 5.87 -13.44
CA SER A 18 3.76 6.73 -13.35
C SER A 18 4.92 6.11 -12.56
N LEU A 19 4.64 5.07 -11.78
CA LEU A 19 5.62 4.40 -10.94
C LEU A 19 6.66 3.64 -11.78
N SER A 20 7.90 3.63 -11.30
CA SER A 20 8.93 2.71 -11.79
C SER A 20 8.57 1.24 -11.50
N ASP A 21 9.21 0.31 -12.20
CA ASP A 21 8.96 -1.12 -11.98
C ASP A 21 9.23 -1.56 -10.53
N ASP A 22 10.21 -0.94 -9.87
CA ASP A 22 10.53 -1.22 -8.46
C ASP A 22 9.47 -0.68 -7.51
N GLU A 23 8.94 0.51 -7.75
CA GLU A 23 7.83 1.07 -6.98
C GLU A 23 6.54 0.27 -7.20
N LYS A 24 6.26 -0.20 -8.43
CA LYS A 24 5.14 -1.10 -8.71
C LYS A 24 5.25 -2.41 -7.93
N ARG A 25 6.45 -2.99 -7.83
CA ARG A 25 6.69 -4.19 -7.01
C ARG A 25 6.45 -3.94 -5.53
N ILE A 26 6.87 -2.78 -5.02
CA ILE A 26 6.61 -2.39 -3.62
C ILE A 26 5.11 -2.24 -3.39
N PHE A 27 4.39 -1.57 -4.30
CA PHE A 27 2.94 -1.40 -4.20
C PHE A 27 2.20 -2.76 -4.21
N ILE A 28 2.57 -3.68 -5.10
CA ILE A 28 1.98 -5.02 -5.15
C ILE A 28 2.21 -5.76 -3.83
N ARG A 29 3.44 -5.74 -3.29
CA ARG A 29 3.75 -6.36 -1.98
C ARG A 29 3.00 -5.71 -0.82
N LEU A 30 2.73 -4.41 -0.89
CA LEU A 30 1.89 -3.73 0.10
C LEU A 30 0.48 -4.35 0.11
N LEU A 31 -0.12 -4.57 -1.07
CA LEU A 31 -1.45 -5.16 -1.19
C LEU A 31 -1.56 -6.62 -0.74
N GLU A 32 -0.44 -7.32 -0.52
CA GLU A 32 -0.41 -8.68 0.06
C GLU A 32 -0.57 -8.69 1.59
N CYS A 33 -0.49 -7.53 2.25
CA CYS A 33 -0.64 -7.40 3.70
C CYS A 33 -2.13 -7.42 4.13
N ASP A 34 -2.38 -7.78 5.38
CA ASP A 34 -3.74 -7.82 5.94
C ASP A 34 -4.38 -6.42 6.02
N ASP A 35 -5.67 -6.32 5.70
CA ASP A 35 -6.45 -5.07 5.72
C ASP A 35 -6.27 -4.22 7.00
N PRO A 36 -6.28 -4.78 8.23
CA PRO A 36 -6.10 -3.99 9.45
C PRO A 36 -4.71 -3.35 9.55
N ASP A 37 -3.67 -4.04 9.08
CA ASP A 37 -2.31 -3.53 9.11
C ASP A 37 -2.14 -2.38 8.11
N LEU A 38 -2.68 -2.54 6.90
CA LEU A 38 -2.71 -1.49 5.89
C LEU A 38 -3.43 -0.23 6.40
N PHE A 39 -4.59 -0.41 7.03
CA PHE A 39 -5.35 0.70 7.58
C PHE A 39 -4.57 1.40 8.70
N ASN A 40 -3.94 0.64 9.62
CA ASN A 40 -3.14 1.22 10.69
C ASN A 40 -1.94 2.03 10.15
N TRP A 41 -1.26 1.55 9.12
CA TRP A 41 -0.12 2.27 8.53
C TRP A 41 -0.57 3.55 7.81
N LEU A 42 -1.66 3.49 7.03
CA LEU A 42 -2.23 4.67 6.37
C LEU A 42 -2.68 5.75 7.38
N MET A 43 -3.13 5.33 8.57
CA MET A 43 -3.51 6.23 9.66
C MET A 43 -2.33 6.67 10.54
N ASN A 44 -1.08 6.35 10.18
CA ASN A 44 0.13 6.61 10.97
C ASN A 44 0.12 5.96 12.37
N HIS A 45 -0.68 4.90 12.57
CA HIS A 45 -0.78 4.14 13.81
C HIS A 45 0.19 2.95 13.85
N GLY A 46 1.41 3.15 13.39
CA GLY A 46 2.43 2.11 13.30
C GLY A 46 3.24 2.25 12.02
N LYS A 47 4.17 1.31 11.82
CA LYS A 47 4.97 1.22 10.59
C LYS A 47 5.20 -0.24 10.23
N PRO A 48 5.28 -0.57 8.94
CA PRO A 48 5.60 -1.91 8.50
C PRO A 48 6.95 -2.33 9.05
N ALA A 49 7.06 -3.58 9.51
CA ALA A 49 8.32 -4.12 9.97
C ALA A 49 9.28 -4.20 8.77
N MET A 50 10.46 -3.56 8.88
CA MET A 50 11.49 -3.51 7.83
C MET A 50 11.96 -4.87 7.29
N LYS A 51 11.52 -5.99 7.87
CA LYS A 51 12.08 -7.33 7.63
C LYS A 51 11.65 -7.95 6.29
N ASN A 52 10.57 -7.46 5.67
CA ASN A 52 9.97 -8.11 4.49
C ASN A 52 10.09 -7.30 3.19
N TRP A 53 10.76 -6.15 3.20
CA TRP A 53 10.79 -5.21 2.06
C TRP A 53 12.07 -5.35 1.21
N LYS A 54 12.62 -6.57 1.11
CA LYS A 54 13.86 -6.87 0.37
C LYS A 54 13.70 -6.93 -1.13
#